data_AF-A0A3M7QVY9-F1
#
_entry.id   AF-A0A3M7QVY9-F1
#
_cell.length_a   1.000
_cell.length_b   1.000
_cell.length_c   1.000
_cell.angle_alpha   90.00
_cell.angle_beta   90.00
_cell.angle_gamma   90.00
#
_symmetry.space_group_name_H-M   'P 1'
#
loop_
_entity.id
_entity.type
_entity.pdbx_description
1 polymer ?
#
loop_
_entity_poly.entity_id
_entity_poly.type
_entity_poly.pdbx_seq_one_letter_code
_entity_poly.pdbx_strand_id
1 'polypeptide(L)'
;MNQKILSNQLKVIYHIIKLGNQINSDITKRMEKKKIFILTLAASGHLNPMCGLVHELCQQPNVECFFYNGGKFKETIERTGASFCLYPNMDALVAKYSEAPKLTEKGGHTKFFANFMEFQFEVSYECMPQLVKDVETHKPDLIIYDPSFYPA
;
A
#
# COMPACT_ATOMS: atom_id res chain seq x y z
N MET A 1 43.29 -45.61 15.94
CA MET A 1 41.89 -45.32 15.55
C MET A 1 41.80 -43.83 15.24
N ASN A 2 41.36 -43.47 14.03
CA ASN A 2 41.80 -42.27 13.30
C ASN A 2 41.13 -40.95 13.76
N GLN A 3 41.90 -40.04 14.39
CA GLN A 3 41.52 -38.64 14.64
C GLN A 3 41.01 -37.92 13.38
N LYS A 4 41.52 -38.30 12.20
CA LYS A 4 41.11 -37.76 10.90
C LYS A 4 39.64 -38.06 10.57
N ILE A 5 39.16 -39.26 10.90
CA ILE A 5 37.77 -39.69 10.69
C ILE A 5 36.84 -38.91 11.61
N LEU A 6 37.21 -38.76 12.89
CA LEU A 6 36.44 -37.96 13.85
C LEU A 6 36.33 -36.49 13.40
N SER A 7 37.43 -35.90 12.91
CA SER A 7 37.43 -34.50 12.43
C SER A 7 36.54 -34.30 11.21
N ASN A 8 36.48 -35.29 10.31
CA ASN A 8 35.64 -35.21 9.12
C ASN A 8 34.15 -35.37 9.47
N GLN A 9 33.81 -36.25 10.41
CA GLN A 9 32.42 -36.38 10.87
C GLN A 9 31.93 -35.10 11.57
N LEU A 10 32.76 -34.47 12.40
CA LEU A 10 32.43 -33.18 13.04
C LEU A 10 32.20 -32.06 12.01
N LYS A 11 33.01 -31.98 10.94
CA LYS A 11 32.83 -31.00 9.87
C LYS A 11 31.51 -31.19 9.11
N VAL A 12 31.12 -32.43 8.83
CA VAL A 12 29.85 -32.75 8.17
C VAL A 12 28.66 -32.35 9.06
N ILE A 13 28.70 -32.69 10.35
CA ILE A 13 27.67 -32.31 11.32
C ILE A 13 27.53 -30.78 11.40
N TYR A 14 28.65 -30.05 11.48
CA TYR A 14 28.64 -28.59 11.48
C TYR A 14 28.01 -28.00 10.21
N HIS A 15 28.33 -28.55 9.03
CA HIS A 15 27.73 -28.10 7.77
C HIS A 15 26.22 -28.36 7.72
N ILE A 16 25.76 -29.53 8.17
CA ILE A 16 24.33 -29.86 8.24
C ILE A 16 23.59 -28.88 9.16
N ILE A 17 24.14 -28.61 10.35
CA ILE A 17 23.55 -27.66 11.30
C ILE A 17 23.50 -26.25 10.69
N LYS A 18 24.58 -25.80 10.03
CA LYS A 18 24.63 -24.48 9.39
C LYS A 18 23.60 -24.35 8.26
N LEU A 19 23.46 -25.37 7.42
CA LEU A 19 22.44 -25.43 6.36
C LEU A 19 21.03 -25.44 6.95
N GLY A 20 20.78 -26.24 7.99
CA GLY A 20 19.49 -26.27 8.68
C GLY A 20 19.10 -24.91 9.25
N ASN A 21 20.03 -24.22 9.90
CA ASN A 21 19.80 -22.87 10.42
C ASN A 21 19.53 -21.84 9.33
N GLN A 22 20.23 -21.93 8.20
CA GLN A 22 20.03 -21.03 7.07
C GLN A 22 18.66 -21.24 6.41
N ILE A 23 18.28 -22.50 6.15
CA ILE A 23 16.96 -22.84 5.61
C ILE A 23 15.86 -22.34 6.55
N ASN A 24 16.01 -22.54 7.86
CA ASN A 24 15.03 -22.09 8.83
C ASN A 24 14.90 -20.56 8.83
N SER A 25 16.04 -19.84 8.79
CA SER A 25 16.06 -18.38 8.67
C SER A 25 15.39 -17.89 7.38
N ASP A 26 15.63 -18.54 6.25
CA ASP A 26 15.03 -18.18 4.96
C ASP A 26 13.52 -18.42 4.95
N ILE A 27 13.06 -19.51 5.57
CA ILE A 27 11.63 -19.80 5.76
C ILE A 27 10.99 -18.74 6.66
N THR A 28 11.60 -18.45 7.83
CA THR A 28 11.09 -17.41 8.74
C THR A 28 10.98 -16.06 8.05
N LYS A 29 11.99 -15.68 7.26
CA LYS A 29 12.01 -14.41 6.52
C LYS A 29 10.94 -14.38 5.41
N ARG A 30 10.65 -15.52 4.76
CA ARG A 30 9.55 -15.65 3.79
C ARG A 30 8.17 -15.60 4.46
N MET A 31 8.07 -16.02 5.73
CA MET A 31 6.84 -15.98 6.52
C MET A 31 6.59 -14.62 7.19
N GLU A 32 7.55 -13.72 7.19
CA GLU A 32 7.36 -12.35 7.67
C GLU A 32 6.31 -11.65 6.81
N LYS A 33 5.23 -11.19 7.44
CA LYS A 33 4.17 -10.44 6.75
C LYS A 33 4.72 -9.15 6.18
N LYS A 34 4.54 -8.96 4.87
CA LYS A 34 4.83 -7.74 4.13
C LYS A 34 3.63 -6.82 4.17
N LYS A 35 3.85 -5.60 4.64
CA LYS A 35 2.81 -4.58 4.73
C LYS A 35 2.88 -3.69 3.50
N ILE A 36 1.76 -3.60 2.79
CA ILE A 36 1.63 -2.79 1.58
C ILE A 36 0.62 -1.71 1.84
N PHE A 37 1.01 -0.45 1.64
CA PHE A 37 0.07 0.67 1.62
C PHE A 37 -0.36 0.92 0.18
N ILE A 38 -1.67 1.03 -0.05
CA ILE A 38 -2.27 1.37 -1.33
C ILE A 38 -2.94 2.74 -1.19
N LEU A 39 -2.50 3.69 -2.01
CA LEU A 39 -2.91 5.09 -1.95
C LEU A 39 -3.59 5.49 -3.25
N THR A 40 -4.88 5.80 -3.23
CA THR A 40 -5.57 6.25 -4.44
C THR A 40 -6.51 7.41 -4.18
N LEU A 41 -6.82 8.18 -5.22
CA LEU A 41 -7.86 9.19 -5.15
C LEU A 41 -9.23 8.55 -4.87
N ALA A 42 -10.09 9.25 -4.13
CA ALA A 42 -11.45 8.80 -3.81
C ALA A 42 -12.42 8.97 -5.00
N ALA A 43 -12.12 8.31 -6.11
CA ALA A 43 -12.92 8.32 -7.33
C ALA A 43 -12.91 6.95 -8.00
N SER A 44 -14.06 6.51 -8.54
CA SER A 44 -14.21 5.15 -9.07
C SER A 44 -13.23 4.84 -10.21
N GLY A 45 -12.87 5.83 -11.04
CA GLY A 45 -11.91 5.67 -12.13
C GLY A 45 -10.49 5.32 -11.67
N HIS A 46 -10.14 5.69 -10.44
CA HIS A 46 -8.84 5.44 -9.83
C HIS A 46 -8.87 4.17 -8.97
N LEU A 47 -10.01 3.89 -8.33
CA LEU A 47 -10.19 2.72 -7.48
C LEU A 47 -10.36 1.41 -8.27
N ASN A 48 -11.18 1.41 -9.31
CA ASN A 48 -11.54 0.18 -10.04
C ASN A 48 -10.33 -0.58 -10.61
N PRO A 49 -9.33 0.07 -11.23
CA PRO A 49 -8.14 -0.62 -11.73
C PRO A 49 -7.33 -1.31 -10.62
N MET A 50 -7.39 -0.77 -9.40
CA MET A 50 -6.63 -1.30 -8.27
C MET A 50 -7.31 -2.49 -7.61
N CYS A 51 -8.64 -2.61 -7.66
CA CYS A 51 -9.35 -3.68 -6.96
C CYS A 51 -8.88 -5.08 -7.33
N GLY A 52 -8.67 -5.35 -8.63
CA GLY A 52 -8.19 -6.66 -9.09
C GLY A 52 -6.77 -6.95 -8.61
N LEU A 53 -5.86 -5.97 -8.74
CA LEU A 53 -4.48 -6.10 -8.26
C LEU A 53 -4.42 -6.33 -6.75
N VAL A 54 -5.14 -5.52 -5.98
CA VAL A 54 -5.15 -5.61 -4.51
C VAL A 54 -5.75 -6.94 -4.07
N HIS A 55 -6.79 -7.44 -4.76
CA HIS A 55 -7.35 -8.76 -4.48
C HIS A 55 -6.30 -9.86 -4.57
N GLU A 56 -5.53 -9.90 -5.66
CA GLU A 56 -4.46 -10.89 -5.85
C GLU A 56 -3.32 -10.75 -4.83
N LEU A 57 -2.96 -9.52 -4.45
CA LEU A 57 -1.97 -9.27 -3.39
C LEU A 57 -2.45 -9.80 -2.03
N CYS A 58 -3.71 -9.57 -1.68
CA CYS A 58 -4.29 -10.05 -0.43
C CYS A 58 -4.40 -11.58 -0.35
N GLN A 59 -4.36 -12.30 -1.48
CA GLN A 59 -4.32 -13.77 -1.48
C GLN A 59 -2.92 -14.33 -1.13
N GLN A 60 -1.88 -13.49 -1.10
CA GLN A 60 -0.54 -13.97 -0.75
C GLN A 60 -0.46 -14.21 0.76
N PRO A 61 0.07 -15.38 1.21
CA PRO A 61 0.01 -15.80 2.62
C PRO A 61 0.80 -14.90 3.58
N ASN A 62 1.72 -14.10 3.04
CA ASN A 62 2.61 -13.21 3.76
C ASN A 62 2.41 -11.74 3.34
N VAL A 63 1.24 -11.34 2.86
CA VAL A 63 0.95 -9.94 2.50
C VAL A 63 -0.23 -9.42 3.31
N GLU A 64 -0.11 -8.19 3.77
CA GLU A 64 -1.16 -7.43 4.43
C GLU A 64 -1.29 -6.07 3.72
N CYS A 65 -2.47 -5.82 3.16
CA CYS A 65 -2.74 -4.62 2.38
C CYS A 65 -3.58 -3.64 3.20
N PHE A 66 -3.11 -2.39 3.28
CA PHE A 66 -3.81 -1.26 3.89
C PHE A 66 -4.16 -0.27 2.79
N PHE A 67 -5.44 -0.11 2.51
CA PHE A 67 -5.90 0.66 1.36
C PHE A 67 -6.55 1.95 1.84
N TYR A 68 -5.85 3.05 1.61
CA TYR A 68 -6.28 4.40 1.94
C TYR A 68 -7.22 4.97 0.87
N ASN A 69 -8.40 5.42 1.30
CA ASN A 69 -9.38 6.06 0.43
C ASN A 69 -10.44 6.88 1.22
N GLY A 70 -11.45 7.41 0.53
CA GLY A 70 -12.64 8.01 1.13
C GLY A 70 -13.66 6.96 1.60
N GLY A 71 -14.52 7.34 2.55
CA GLY A 71 -15.45 6.45 3.25
C GLY A 71 -16.45 5.77 2.32
N LYS A 72 -16.85 6.44 1.23
CA LYS A 72 -17.76 5.92 0.21
C LYS A 72 -17.31 4.56 -0.38
N PHE A 73 -16.01 4.29 -0.41
CA PHE A 73 -15.46 3.09 -1.04
C PHE A 73 -15.10 1.96 -0.08
N LYS A 74 -15.32 2.15 1.23
CA LYS A 74 -14.95 1.20 2.28
C LYS A 74 -15.34 -0.25 1.94
N GLU A 75 -16.62 -0.51 1.69
CA GLU A 75 -17.09 -1.87 1.39
C GLU A 75 -16.45 -2.46 0.13
N THR A 76 -16.19 -1.62 -0.89
CA THR A 76 -15.56 -2.07 -2.12
C THR A 76 -14.11 -2.47 -1.90
N ILE A 77 -13.41 -1.72 -1.07
CA ILE A 77 -12.03 -1.99 -0.66
C ILE A 77 -11.98 -3.27 0.19
N GLU A 78 -12.82 -3.39 1.20
CA GLU A 78 -12.80 -4.55 2.10
C GLU A 78 -13.11 -5.87 1.36
N ARG A 79 -13.94 -5.84 0.30
CA ARG A 79 -14.16 -7.00 -0.58
C ARG A 79 -12.92 -7.49 -1.31
N THR A 80 -11.88 -6.66 -1.46
CA THR A 80 -10.59 -7.10 -2.03
C THR A 80 -9.77 -7.93 -1.02
N GLY A 81 -10.12 -7.89 0.27
CA GLY A 81 -9.35 -8.47 1.37
C GLY A 81 -8.39 -7.48 2.04
N ALA A 82 -8.27 -6.25 1.52
CA ALA A 82 -7.49 -5.20 2.15
C ALA A 82 -8.22 -4.58 3.36
N SER A 83 -7.45 -4.13 4.34
CA SER A 83 -7.97 -3.29 5.42
C SER A 83 -8.21 -1.87 4.91
N PHE A 84 -9.42 -1.35 5.10
CA PHE A 84 -9.74 0.03 4.74
C PHE A 84 -9.11 1.02 5.73
N CYS A 85 -8.43 2.03 5.19
CA CYS A 85 -7.89 3.15 5.94
C CYS A 85 -8.54 4.45 5.43
N LEU A 86 -9.16 5.22 6.32
CA LEU A 86 -9.79 6.48 5.93
C LEU A 86 -8.72 7.58 5.85
N TYR A 87 -8.66 8.28 4.73
CA TYR A 87 -7.91 9.53 4.66
C TYR A 87 -8.58 10.62 5.52
N PRO A 88 -7.81 11.38 6.32
CA PRO A 88 -8.35 12.54 7.03
C PRO A 88 -9.08 13.49 6.08
N ASN A 89 -10.27 13.96 6.46
CA ASN A 89 -11.05 14.97 5.73
C ASN A 89 -11.41 14.65 4.27
N MET A 90 -11.08 13.46 3.74
CA MET A 90 -11.27 13.13 2.32
C MET A 90 -12.72 13.26 1.87
N ASP A 91 -13.68 12.76 2.64
CA ASP A 91 -15.09 12.85 2.25
C ASP A 91 -15.60 14.30 2.21
N ALA A 92 -15.10 15.16 3.10
CA ALA A 92 -15.41 16.60 3.10
C ALA A 92 -14.77 17.32 1.91
N LEU A 93 -13.52 16.98 1.56
CA LEU A 93 -12.84 17.52 0.39
C LEU A 93 -13.54 17.09 -0.90
N VAL A 94 -13.88 15.80 -1.03
CA VAL A 94 -14.66 15.30 -2.17
C VAL A 94 -15.99 16.04 -2.30
N ALA A 95 -16.69 16.29 -1.19
CA ALA A 95 -17.92 17.07 -1.20
C ALA A 95 -17.70 18.52 -1.66
N LYS A 96 -16.66 19.21 -1.14
CA LYS A 96 -16.29 20.58 -1.53
C LYS A 96 -16.05 20.71 -3.03
N TYR A 97 -15.38 19.73 -3.64
CA TYR A 97 -15.00 19.75 -5.05
C TYR A 97 -15.96 18.98 -5.98
N SER A 98 -17.09 18.49 -5.45
CA SER A 98 -18.07 17.70 -6.20
C SER A 98 -18.81 18.50 -7.28
N GLU A 99 -18.94 19.82 -7.09
CA GLU A 99 -19.50 20.73 -8.08
C GLU A 99 -18.43 21.21 -9.07
N ALA A 100 -17.90 20.28 -9.87
CA ALA A 100 -16.95 20.65 -10.91
C ALA A 100 -17.64 21.49 -12.01
N PRO A 101 -16.97 22.55 -12.53
CA PRO A 101 -17.45 23.32 -13.66
C PRO A 101 -17.78 22.40 -14.84
N LYS A 102 -18.93 22.59 -15.49
CA LYS A 102 -19.28 21.79 -16.66
C LYS A 102 -18.27 22.06 -17.77
N LEU A 103 -17.71 20.99 -18.33
CA LEU A 103 -16.75 21.08 -19.45
C LEU A 103 -17.35 21.83 -20.67
N THR A 104 -18.68 21.84 -20.80
CA THR A 104 -19.42 22.50 -21.87
C THR A 104 -19.49 24.02 -21.74
N GLU A 105 -19.09 24.60 -20.61
CA GLU A 105 -19.09 26.05 -20.40
C GLU A 105 -17.87 26.72 -21.06
N LYS A 106 -17.98 28.02 -21.35
CA LYS A 106 -16.85 28.80 -21.88
C LYS A 106 -15.72 28.81 -20.85
N GLY A 107 -14.55 28.27 -21.23
CA GLY A 107 -13.42 28.08 -20.33
C GLY A 107 -13.57 26.89 -19.37
N GLY A 108 -14.57 26.02 -19.58
CA GLY A 108 -14.88 24.87 -18.72
C GLY A 108 -13.69 23.94 -18.51
N HIS A 109 -12.90 23.65 -19.54
CA HIS A 109 -11.67 22.85 -19.42
C HIS A 109 -10.64 23.47 -18.47
N THR A 110 -10.37 24.77 -18.60
CA THR A 110 -9.40 25.47 -17.73
C THR A 110 -9.90 25.52 -16.30
N LYS A 111 -11.18 25.82 -16.09
CA LYS A 111 -11.78 25.85 -14.75
C LYS A 111 -11.81 24.46 -14.10
N PHE A 112 -12.16 23.43 -14.86
CA PHE A 112 -12.12 22.03 -14.41
C PHE A 112 -10.71 21.65 -13.98
N PHE A 113 -9.71 21.93 -14.82
CA PHE A 113 -8.32 21.61 -14.50
C PHE A 113 -7.84 22.37 -13.26
N ALA A 114 -8.14 23.67 -13.14
CA ALA A 114 -7.79 24.46 -11.96
C ALA A 114 -8.43 23.88 -10.68
N ASN A 115 -9.73 23.55 -10.73
CA ASN A 115 -10.45 22.96 -9.61
C ASN A 115 -9.89 21.59 -9.20
N PHE A 116 -9.53 20.76 -10.20
CA PHE A 116 -8.91 19.46 -9.97
C PHE A 116 -7.50 19.57 -9.37
N MET A 117 -6.71 20.56 -9.80
CA MET A 117 -5.40 20.81 -9.20
C MET A 117 -5.54 21.31 -7.76
N GLU A 118 -6.47 22.22 -7.49
CA GLU A 118 -6.74 22.73 -6.15
C GLU A 118 -7.16 21.59 -5.20
N PHE A 119 -8.09 20.74 -5.66
CA PHE A 119 -8.49 19.53 -4.92
C PHE A 119 -7.29 18.63 -4.59
N GLN A 120 -6.41 18.36 -5.56
CA GLN A 120 -5.23 17.52 -5.33
C GLN A 120 -4.27 18.15 -4.31
N PHE A 121 -4.03 19.45 -4.38
CA PHE A 121 -3.15 20.14 -3.42
C PHE A 121 -3.75 20.11 -2.01
N GLU A 122 -5.04 20.37 -1.86
CA GLU A 122 -5.69 20.32 -0.54
C GLU A 122 -5.72 18.91 0.03
N VAL A 123 -6.05 17.89 -0.77
CA VAL A 123 -5.98 16.49 -0.34
C VAL A 123 -4.58 16.15 0.14
N SER A 124 -3.55 16.55 -0.60
CA SER A 124 -2.16 16.28 -0.24
C SER A 124 -1.80 16.99 1.06
N TYR A 125 -2.13 18.26 1.21
CA TYR A 125 -1.86 19.04 2.41
C TYR A 125 -2.55 18.46 3.66
N GLU A 126 -3.82 18.08 3.55
CA GLU A 126 -4.63 17.57 4.66
C GLU A 126 -4.28 16.11 5.03
N CYS A 127 -4.00 15.27 4.04
CA CYS A 127 -3.79 13.83 4.26
C CYS A 127 -2.34 13.48 4.63
N MET A 128 -1.36 14.23 4.11
CA MET A 128 0.06 13.88 4.24
C MET A 128 0.56 13.76 5.69
N PRO A 129 0.20 14.67 6.62
CA PRO A 129 0.69 14.58 8.00
C PRO A 129 0.33 13.26 8.69
N GLN A 130 -0.90 12.78 8.51
CA GLN A 130 -1.32 11.50 9.06
C GLN A 130 -0.67 10.33 8.32
N LEU A 131 -0.56 10.40 6.99
CA LEU A 131 0.08 9.34 6.20
C LEU A 131 1.56 9.17 6.57
N VAL A 132 2.31 10.26 6.76
CA VAL A 132 3.71 10.22 7.25
C VAL A 132 3.78 9.54 8.61
N LYS A 133 2.91 9.93 9.55
CA LYS A 133 2.84 9.29 10.87
C LYS A 133 2.52 7.80 10.77
N ASP A 134 1.61 7.42 9.87
CA ASP A 134 1.25 6.02 9.65
C ASP A 134 2.41 5.22 9.05
N VAL A 135 3.16 5.80 8.10
CA VAL A 135 4.36 5.18 7.54
C VAL A 135 5.44 4.99 8.59
N GLU A 136 5.70 6.00 9.44
CA GLU A 136 6.68 5.91 10.53
C GLU A 136 6.28 4.85 11.58
N THR A 137 4.98 4.77 11.88
CA THR A 137 4.44 3.85 12.88
C THR A 137 4.39 2.40 12.38
N HIS A 138 3.83 2.19 11.19
CA HIS A 138 3.53 0.86 10.68
C HIS A 138 4.64 0.27 9.82
N LYS A 139 5.54 1.12 9.29
CA LYS A 139 6.71 0.79 8.46
C LYS A 139 6.35 -0.17 7.31
N PRO A 140 5.53 0.29 6.34
CA PRO A 140 5.20 -0.54 5.18
C PRO A 140 6.47 -0.92 4.41
N ASP A 141 6.50 -2.15 3.88
CA ASP A 141 7.57 -2.63 3.01
C ASP A 141 7.45 -2.06 1.59
N LEU A 142 6.23 -1.67 1.19
CA LEU A 142 5.92 -1.12 -0.13
C LEU A 142 4.76 -0.12 -0.04
N ILE A 143 4.85 0.93 -0.84
CA ILE A 143 3.75 1.87 -1.09
C ILE A 143 3.43 1.82 -2.59
N ILE A 144 2.17 1.52 -2.92
CA ILE A 144 1.62 1.60 -4.27
C ILE A 144 0.72 2.82 -4.31
N TYR A 145 0.94 3.74 -5.24
CA TYR A 145 0.19 4.99 -5.30
C TYR A 145 -0.32 5.31 -6.69
N ASP A 146 -1.50 5.91 -6.73
CA ASP A 146 -2.10 6.54 -7.90
C ASP A 146 -1.30 7.80 -8.28
N PRO A 147 -0.99 8.03 -9.57
CA PRO A 147 -0.32 9.26 -10.00
C PRO A 147 -1.10 10.54 -9.68
N SER A 148 -2.39 10.46 -9.37
CA SER A 148 -3.22 11.60 -8.94
C SER A 148 -3.16 11.85 -7.43
N PHE A 149 -2.44 11.00 -6.70
CA PHE A 149 -2.09 11.20 -5.30
C PHE A 149 -0.63 11.68 -5.24
N TYR A 150 -0.39 12.91 -5.71
CA TYR A 150 0.95 13.52 -5.70
C TYR A 150 1.32 14.00 -4.30
N PRO A 151 2.35 13.47 -3.63
CA PRO A 151 3.04 14.25 -2.62
C PRO A 151 3.80 15.36 -3.35
N ALA A 152 3.23 16.56 -3.40
CA ALA A 152 3.95 17.75 -3.88
C ALA A 152 5.06 18.14 -2.88
#